data_AF-A0A1Y2UQA6-F1
#
_entry.id   AF-A0A1Y2UQA6-F1
#
_cell.length_a   1.000
_cell.length_b   1.000
_cell.length_c   1.000
_cell.angle_alpha   90.00
_cell.angle_beta   90.00
_cell.angle_gamma   90.00
#
_symmetry.space_group_name_H-M   'P 1'
#
loop_
_entity.id
_entity.type
_entity.pdbx_description
1 polymer ?
#
loop_
_entity_poly.entity_id
_entity_poly.type
_entity_poly.pdbx_seq_one_letter_code
_entity_poly.pdbx_strand_id
1 'polypeptide(L)'
;MSGADVISLISGIIAIIDASLKLYEAVDDASGLPQSFRDVATRLPLVHDTLEVASVGLADEEDIPSATSRIALTKVLEGCHDKADALKRVMQAVIPPAGASRMERYFRALKTIPNADKVENLMDGILCDIQVLTGNRAVKAATQTQVKRLIDGMNSRERSSSGGRAPASLHNASTGSQYVHSGHGNQNIVTKGGIQINGTSAGPFYFGRFSD
;
A
#
# COMPACT_ATOMS: atom_id res chain seq x y z
N MET A 1 25.27 -11.29 13.86
CA MET A 1 23.86 -11.62 14.16
C MET A 1 23.68 -13.13 14.20
N SER A 2 22.93 -13.60 15.19
CA SER A 2 22.56 -14.99 15.42
C SER A 2 21.38 -15.42 14.52
N GLY A 3 21.13 -16.73 14.40
CA GLY A 3 19.90 -17.24 13.77
C GLY A 3 18.64 -16.78 14.51
N ALA A 4 18.72 -16.63 15.83
CA ALA A 4 17.63 -16.07 16.65
C ALA A 4 17.27 -14.63 16.26
N ASP A 5 18.26 -13.81 15.85
CA ASP A 5 18.01 -12.44 15.41
C ASP A 5 17.21 -12.40 14.10
N VAL A 6 17.47 -13.35 13.20
CA VAL A 6 16.78 -13.50 11.91
C VAL A 6 15.32 -13.91 12.13
N ILE A 7 15.09 -14.89 13.01
CA ILE A 7 13.74 -15.35 13.36
C ILE A 7 12.94 -14.23 14.02
N SER A 8 13.55 -13.50 14.97
CA SER A 8 12.92 -12.34 15.62
C SER A 8 12.47 -11.29 14.62
N LEU A 9 13.29 -11.02 13.60
CA LEU A 9 12.96 -10.07 12.55
C LEU A 9 11.79 -10.55 11.67
N ILE A 10 11.75 -11.85 11.32
CA ILE A 10 10.61 -12.46 10.60
C ILE A 10 9.33 -12.31 11.43
N SER A 11 9.37 -12.63 12.72
CA SER A 11 8.22 -12.46 13.63
C SER A 11 7.74 -11.00 13.69
N GLY A 12 8.66 -10.04 13.65
CA GLY A 12 8.34 -8.62 13.56
C GLY A 12 7.58 -8.25 12.29
N ILE A 13 8.01 -8.80 11.13
CA ILE A 13 7.31 -8.59 9.84
C ILE A 13 5.91 -9.20 9.90
N ILE A 14 5.77 -10.44 10.40
CA ILE A 14 4.48 -11.13 10.56
C ILE A 14 3.51 -10.26 11.37
N ALA A 15 3.95 -9.72 12.51
CA ALA A 15 3.11 -8.86 13.35
C ALA A 15 2.61 -7.59 12.62
N ILE A 16 3.40 -7.04 11.71
CA ILE A 16 2.99 -5.88 10.89
C ILE A 16 1.97 -6.29 9.83
N ILE A 17 2.14 -7.46 9.20
CA ILE A 17 1.21 -8.01 8.22
C ILE A 17 -0.15 -8.29 8.87
N ASP A 18 -0.16 -8.92 10.05
CA ASP A 18 -1.39 -9.13 10.85
C ASP A 18 -2.10 -7.84 11.20
N ALA A 19 -1.34 -6.83 11.64
CA ALA A 19 -1.91 -5.52 11.94
C ALA A 19 -2.53 -4.85 10.70
N SER A 20 -1.94 -5.08 9.52
CA SER A 20 -2.43 -4.57 8.25
C SER A 20 -3.71 -5.29 7.80
N LEU A 21 -3.78 -6.61 7.98
CA LEU A 21 -4.98 -7.42 7.75
C LEU A 21 -6.14 -6.97 8.62
N LYS A 22 -5.92 -6.86 9.94
CA LYS A 22 -6.95 -6.41 10.89
C LYS A 22 -7.49 -5.03 10.56
N LEU A 23 -6.61 -4.13 10.10
CA LEU A 23 -7.02 -2.80 9.69
C LEU A 23 -7.93 -2.85 8.46
N TYR A 24 -7.63 -3.73 7.50
CA TYR A 24 -8.48 -3.93 6.32
C TYR A 24 -9.83 -4.57 6.68
N GLU A 25 -9.83 -5.60 7.54
CA GLU A 25 -11.06 -6.27 8.02
C GLU A 25 -11.99 -5.35 8.80
N ALA A 26 -11.43 -4.35 9.50
CA ALA A 26 -12.21 -3.33 10.21
C ALA A 26 -12.98 -2.37 9.28
N VAL A 27 -12.75 -2.42 7.96
CA VAL A 27 -13.45 -1.60 6.98
C VAL A 27 -14.80 -2.22 6.63
N ASP A 28 -15.86 -1.66 7.22
CA ASP A 28 -17.26 -2.08 6.99
C ASP A 28 -17.71 -1.91 5.52
N ASP A 29 -17.09 -1.00 4.77
CA ASP A 29 -17.34 -0.76 3.34
C ASP A 29 -16.02 -0.69 2.53
N ALA A 30 -15.49 -1.86 2.16
CA ALA A 30 -14.29 -1.96 1.33
C ALA A 30 -14.50 -1.51 -0.14
N SER A 31 -15.75 -1.22 -0.55
CA SER A 31 -16.06 -0.75 -1.91
C SER A 31 -15.53 0.66 -2.16
N GLY A 32 -15.40 1.48 -1.10
CA GLY A 32 -14.84 2.84 -1.17
C GLY A 32 -13.32 2.92 -1.26
N LEU A 33 -12.60 1.80 -1.10
CA LEU A 33 -11.15 1.75 -1.28
C LEU A 33 -10.77 1.57 -2.76
N PRO A 34 -9.62 2.10 -3.22
CA PRO A 34 -9.11 1.77 -4.55
C PRO A 34 -8.84 0.28 -4.70
N GLN A 35 -8.93 -0.22 -5.95
CA GLN A 35 -8.70 -1.62 -6.27
C GLN A 35 -7.33 -2.12 -5.77
N SER A 36 -6.28 -1.30 -5.82
CA SER A 36 -4.95 -1.69 -5.35
C SER A 36 -4.91 -2.08 -3.87
N PHE A 37 -5.71 -1.44 -3.01
CA PHE A 37 -5.81 -1.81 -1.60
C PHE A 37 -6.48 -3.18 -1.42
N ARG A 38 -7.51 -3.47 -2.22
CA ARG A 38 -8.16 -4.79 -2.22
C ARG A 38 -7.21 -5.86 -2.72
N ASP A 39 -6.53 -5.62 -3.83
CA ASP A 39 -5.54 -6.54 -4.41
C ASP A 39 -4.44 -6.86 -3.37
N VAL A 40 -3.92 -5.85 -2.70
CA VAL A 40 -2.92 -6.01 -1.61
C VAL A 40 -3.49 -6.85 -0.47
N ALA A 41 -4.72 -6.56 -0.01
CA ALA A 41 -5.34 -7.31 1.07
C ALA A 41 -5.50 -8.81 0.74
N THR A 42 -5.77 -9.17 -0.52
CA THR A 42 -5.85 -10.58 -0.94
C THR A 42 -4.51 -11.31 -0.91
N ARG A 43 -3.38 -10.59 -0.95
CA ARG A 43 -2.03 -11.16 -0.97
C ARG A 43 -1.41 -11.27 0.42
N LEU A 44 -1.81 -10.43 1.36
CA LEU A 44 -1.26 -10.40 2.73
C LEU A 44 -1.32 -11.76 3.46
N PRO A 45 -2.39 -12.58 3.35
CA PRO A 45 -2.41 -13.90 3.99
C PRO A 45 -1.34 -14.85 3.43
N LEU A 46 -1.10 -14.81 2.11
CA LEU A 46 -0.06 -15.64 1.49
C LEU A 46 1.35 -15.21 1.94
N VAL A 47 1.57 -13.90 2.10
CA VAL A 47 2.80 -13.34 2.66
C VAL A 47 3.02 -13.82 4.09
N HIS A 48 1.98 -13.75 4.92
CA HIS A 48 2.01 -14.24 6.30
C HIS A 48 2.43 -15.71 6.36
N ASP A 49 1.72 -16.60 5.67
CA ASP A 49 1.98 -18.04 5.69
C ASP A 49 3.39 -18.37 5.23
N THR A 50 3.89 -17.66 4.21
CA THR A 50 5.24 -17.89 3.67
C THR A 50 6.31 -17.51 4.68
N LEU A 51 6.13 -16.39 5.39
CA LEU A 51 7.05 -15.96 6.45
C LEU A 51 7.03 -16.91 7.65
N GLU A 52 5.84 -17.42 8.01
CA GLU A 52 5.70 -18.41 9.08
C GLU A 52 6.47 -19.69 8.74
N VAL A 53 6.27 -20.26 7.55
CA VAL A 53 7.01 -21.45 7.11
C VAL A 53 8.52 -21.18 7.04
N ALA A 54 8.93 -20.00 6.58
CA ALA A 54 10.33 -19.64 6.54
C ALA A 54 10.96 -19.50 7.93
N SER A 55 10.21 -19.01 8.92
CA SER A 55 10.68 -18.93 10.31
C SER A 55 10.94 -20.31 10.91
N VAL A 56 10.08 -21.28 10.60
CA VAL A 56 10.23 -22.69 11.04
C VAL A 56 11.47 -23.30 10.39
N GLY A 57 11.63 -23.17 9.07
CA GLY A 57 12.79 -23.74 8.37
C GLY A 57 14.14 -23.13 8.79
N LEU A 58 14.15 -21.89 9.29
CA LEU A 58 15.35 -21.24 9.82
C LEU A 58 15.64 -21.60 11.29
N ALA A 59 14.70 -22.23 11.99
CA ALA A 59 14.87 -22.73 13.34
C ALA A 59 15.55 -24.11 13.37
N ASP A 60 15.53 -24.85 12.26
CA ASP A 60 16.20 -26.14 12.14
C ASP A 60 17.72 -25.97 11.96
N GLU A 61 18.51 -26.48 12.92
CA GLU A 61 19.96 -26.27 12.99
C GLU A 61 20.77 -27.03 11.90
N GLU A 62 20.18 -27.96 11.16
CA GLU A 62 20.89 -28.73 10.12
C GLU A 62 21.19 -27.92 8.85
N ASP A 63 20.53 -26.77 8.65
CA ASP A 63 20.64 -25.95 7.43
C ASP A 63 21.07 -24.49 7.73
N ILE A 64 21.88 -24.29 8.79
CA ILE A 64 22.34 -22.94 9.21
C ILE A 64 23.05 -22.21 8.06
N PRO A 65 22.56 -21.04 7.62
CA PRO A 65 23.21 -20.27 6.57
C PRO A 65 24.60 -19.80 7.02
N SER A 66 25.54 -19.78 6.07
CA SER A 66 26.90 -19.24 6.31
C SER A 66 26.84 -17.83 6.94
N ALA A 67 27.88 -17.41 7.66
CA ALA A 67 27.90 -16.08 8.28
C ALA A 67 27.62 -14.94 7.27
N THR A 68 28.18 -15.03 6.06
CA THR A 68 27.93 -14.08 4.96
C THR A 68 26.48 -14.15 4.47
N SER A 69 25.93 -15.36 4.32
CA SER A 69 24.53 -15.56 3.93
C SER A 69 23.56 -15.01 4.97
N ARG A 70 23.87 -15.12 6.27
CA ARG A 70 23.06 -14.53 7.35
C ARG A 70 23.05 -13.01 7.28
N ILE A 71 24.19 -12.37 7.05
CA ILE A 71 24.25 -10.90 6.92
C ILE A 71 23.42 -10.42 5.73
N ALA A 72 23.51 -11.11 4.58
CA ALA A 72 22.69 -10.79 3.41
C ALA A 72 21.20 -10.98 3.69
N LEU A 73 20.84 -12.09 4.34
CA LEU A 73 19.46 -12.42 4.73
C LEU A 73 18.87 -11.37 5.67
N THR A 74 19.64 -10.95 6.68
CA THR A 74 19.24 -9.86 7.58
C THR A 74 18.90 -8.59 6.80
N LYS A 75 19.77 -8.15 5.88
CA LYS A 75 19.52 -6.91 5.12
C LYS A 75 18.25 -6.98 4.28
N VAL A 76 17.97 -8.14 3.69
CA VAL A 76 16.72 -8.39 2.94
C VAL A 76 15.52 -8.27 3.87
N LEU A 77 15.60 -8.89 5.06
CA LEU A 77 14.53 -8.85 6.05
C LEU A 77 14.31 -7.45 6.65
N GLU A 78 15.36 -6.68 6.89
CA GLU A 78 15.26 -5.27 7.32
C GLU A 78 14.54 -4.45 6.25
N GLY A 79 14.93 -4.63 4.99
CA GLY A 79 14.25 -4.01 3.85
C GLY A 79 12.80 -4.44 3.71
N CYS A 80 12.46 -5.70 4.02
CA CYS A 80 11.10 -6.21 4.00
C CYS A 80 10.27 -5.61 5.14
N HIS A 81 10.84 -5.52 6.34
CA HIS A 81 10.24 -4.89 7.51
C HIS A 81 9.88 -3.44 7.24
N ASP A 82 10.81 -2.65 6.69
CA ASP A 82 10.58 -1.24 6.40
C ASP A 82 9.45 -1.04 5.37
N LYS A 83 9.37 -1.90 4.35
CA LYS A 83 8.28 -1.89 3.37
C LYS A 83 6.95 -2.28 4.01
N ALA A 84 6.93 -3.29 4.88
CA ALA A 84 5.73 -3.71 5.61
C ALA A 84 5.22 -2.60 6.54
N ASP A 85 6.11 -1.92 7.27
CA ASP A 85 5.72 -0.80 8.14
C ASP A 85 5.19 0.38 7.32
N ALA A 86 5.85 0.71 6.19
CA ALA A 86 5.36 1.73 5.27
C ALA A 86 3.98 1.38 4.69
N LEU A 87 3.74 0.10 4.37
CA LEU A 87 2.44 -0.38 3.89
C LEU A 87 1.35 -0.17 4.94
N LYS A 88 1.60 -0.62 6.18
CA LYS A 88 0.70 -0.43 7.32
C LYS A 88 0.38 1.05 7.53
N ARG A 89 1.38 1.93 7.53
CA ARG A 89 1.18 3.39 7.71
C ARG A 89 0.29 3.98 6.62
N VAL A 90 0.49 3.57 5.36
CA VAL A 90 -0.36 4.03 4.25
C VAL A 90 -1.79 3.55 4.46
N MET A 91 -2.00 2.27 4.80
CA MET A 91 -3.32 1.72 5.09
C MET A 91 -3.99 2.47 6.26
N GLN A 92 -3.27 2.77 7.34
CA GLN A 92 -3.79 3.53 8.49
C GLN A 92 -4.18 4.97 8.14
N ALA A 93 -3.43 5.61 7.25
CA ALA A 93 -3.76 6.96 6.80
C ALA A 93 -5.06 7.00 5.99
N VAL A 94 -5.35 5.92 5.25
CA VAL A 94 -6.50 5.88 4.34
C VAL A 94 -7.73 5.22 4.92
N ILE A 95 -7.58 4.27 5.83
CA ILE A 95 -8.69 3.53 6.41
C ILE A 95 -9.35 4.41 7.48
N PRO A 96 -10.65 4.76 7.30
CA PRO A 96 -11.36 5.58 8.26
C PRO A 96 -11.58 4.79 9.57
N PRO A 97 -11.55 5.46 10.74
CA PRO A 97 -11.89 4.81 11.99
C PRO A 97 -13.36 4.39 12.01
N ALA A 98 -13.68 3.40 12.86
CA ALA A 98 -15.05 2.98 13.10
C ALA A 98 -15.90 4.19 13.54
N GLY A 99 -17.08 4.36 12.93
CA GLY A 99 -17.96 5.50 13.21
C GLY A 99 -17.55 6.84 12.59
N ALA A 100 -16.53 6.87 11.71
CA ALA A 100 -16.18 8.08 10.96
C ALA A 100 -17.40 8.69 10.26
N SER A 101 -17.46 10.02 10.16
CA SER A 101 -18.54 10.66 9.40
C SER A 101 -18.44 10.29 7.91
N ARG A 102 -19.57 10.34 7.19
CA ARG A 102 -19.58 10.09 5.74
C ARG A 102 -18.64 11.04 4.98
N MET A 103 -18.55 12.29 5.44
CA MET A 103 -17.66 13.31 4.88
C MET A 103 -16.19 12.96 5.13
N GLU A 104 -15.85 12.47 6.32
CA GLU A 104 -14.48 12.04 6.62
C GLU A 104 -14.07 10.82 5.79
N ARG A 105 -14.97 9.84 5.61
CA ARG A 105 -14.75 8.72 4.69
C ARG A 105 -14.46 9.19 3.27
N TYR A 106 -15.23 10.16 2.79
CA TYR A 106 -15.06 10.74 1.46
C TYR A 106 -13.70 11.45 1.30
N PHE A 107 -13.29 12.29 2.26
CA PHE A 107 -11.98 12.96 2.21
C PHE A 107 -10.80 11.99 2.29
N ARG A 108 -10.92 10.90 3.07
CA ARG A 108 -9.88 9.85 3.11
C ARG A 108 -9.83 9.05 1.82
N ALA A 109 -10.98 8.73 1.23
CA ALA A 109 -11.06 8.12 -0.10
C ALA A 109 -10.30 8.95 -1.14
N LEU A 110 -10.44 10.28 -1.12
CA LEU A 110 -9.68 11.18 -2.00
C LEU A 110 -8.16 11.13 -1.75
N LYS A 111 -7.73 11.03 -0.49
CA LYS A 111 -6.32 10.88 -0.14
C LYS A 111 -5.72 9.53 -0.58
N THR A 112 -6.54 8.53 -0.93
CA THR A 112 -6.04 7.22 -1.40
C THR A 112 -5.53 7.24 -2.84
N ILE A 113 -6.05 8.15 -3.67
CA ILE A 113 -5.78 8.22 -5.11
C ILE A 113 -4.28 8.35 -5.46
N PRO A 114 -3.48 9.19 -4.80
CA PRO A 114 -2.03 9.24 -5.02
C PRO A 114 -1.27 8.08 -4.34
N ASN A 115 -1.91 7.36 -3.42
CA ASN A 115 -1.28 6.26 -2.69
C ASN A 115 -1.50 4.89 -3.34
N ALA A 116 -2.36 4.77 -4.34
CA ALA A 116 -2.67 3.50 -4.99
C ALA A 116 -1.40 2.81 -5.53
N ASP A 117 -0.60 3.54 -6.31
CA ASP A 117 0.67 3.05 -6.87
C ASP A 117 1.68 2.74 -5.75
N LYS A 118 1.65 3.53 -4.67
CA LYS A 118 2.56 3.35 -3.53
C LYS A 118 2.30 2.03 -2.79
N VAL A 119 1.02 1.69 -2.55
CA VAL A 119 0.66 0.45 -1.86
C VAL A 119 1.02 -0.77 -2.71
N GLU A 120 0.79 -0.70 -4.02
CA GLU A 120 1.16 -1.78 -4.94
C GLU A 120 2.68 -1.97 -5.00
N ASN A 121 3.45 -0.90 -5.18
CA ASN A 121 4.91 -0.95 -5.19
C ASN A 121 5.50 -1.50 -3.87
N LEU A 122 4.91 -1.15 -2.72
CA LEU A 122 5.32 -1.68 -1.42
C LEU A 122 5.06 -3.18 -1.32
N MET A 123 3.88 -3.63 -1.75
CA MET A 123 3.54 -5.06 -1.76
C MET A 123 4.45 -5.85 -2.72
N ASP A 124 4.69 -5.35 -3.93
CA ASP A 124 5.58 -6.02 -4.89
C ASP A 124 7.02 -6.10 -4.35
N GLY A 125 7.49 -5.05 -3.67
CA GLY A 125 8.79 -5.08 -2.99
C GLY A 125 8.87 -6.11 -1.85
N ILE A 126 7.81 -6.26 -1.05
CA ILE A 126 7.72 -7.30 -0.01
C ILE A 126 7.78 -8.69 -0.64
N LEU A 127 7.03 -8.93 -1.72
CA LEU A 127 7.03 -10.21 -2.42
C LEU A 127 8.41 -10.54 -3.00
N CYS A 128 9.11 -9.56 -3.57
CA CYS A 128 10.48 -9.72 -4.05
C CYS A 128 11.45 -10.11 -2.92
N ASP A 129 11.37 -9.47 -1.75
CA ASP A 129 12.22 -9.83 -0.59
C ASP A 129 11.93 -11.25 -0.09
N ILE A 130 10.66 -11.65 -0.06
CA ILE A 130 10.23 -13.02 0.31
C ILE A 130 10.69 -14.04 -0.73
N GLN A 131 10.71 -13.72 -2.01
CA GLN A 131 11.28 -14.59 -3.03
C GLN A 131 12.78 -14.82 -2.82
N VAL A 132 13.53 -13.78 -2.44
CA VAL A 132 14.95 -13.92 -2.06
C VAL A 132 15.10 -14.80 -0.82
N LEU A 133 14.22 -14.62 0.18
CA LEU A 133 14.18 -15.44 1.39
C LEU A 133 13.98 -16.93 1.06
N THR A 134 13.04 -17.23 0.17
CA THR A 134 12.64 -18.60 -0.19
C THR A 134 13.57 -19.28 -1.19
N GLY A 135 14.39 -18.51 -1.90
CA GLY A 135 15.53 -19.01 -2.64
C GLY A 135 16.68 -19.51 -1.74
N ASN A 136 16.67 -19.16 -0.45
CA ASN A 136 17.62 -19.69 0.54
C ASN A 136 17.39 -21.18 0.78
N ARG A 137 18.45 -21.99 0.76
CA ARG A 137 18.38 -23.45 0.88
C ARG A 137 17.63 -23.94 2.12
N ALA A 138 17.82 -23.28 3.27
CA ALA A 138 17.15 -23.59 4.53
C ALA A 138 15.62 -23.36 4.46
N VAL A 139 15.20 -22.37 3.67
CA VAL A 139 13.78 -22.01 3.51
C VAL A 139 13.15 -22.83 2.38
N LYS A 140 13.93 -23.22 1.37
CA LYS A 140 13.47 -23.88 0.13
C LYS A 140 12.91 -25.28 0.36
N ALA A 141 13.44 -26.04 1.33
CA ALA A 141 12.92 -27.35 1.68
C ALA A 141 11.50 -27.26 2.31
N ALA A 142 11.23 -26.20 3.08
CA ALA A 142 9.96 -26.01 3.76
C ALA A 142 8.90 -25.29 2.89
N THR A 143 9.31 -24.37 1.99
CA THR A 143 8.38 -23.42 1.32
C THR A 143 8.03 -23.74 -0.14
N GLN A 144 8.53 -24.84 -0.70
CA GLN A 144 8.54 -25.09 -2.15
C GLN A 144 7.17 -24.94 -2.86
N THR A 145 6.08 -25.32 -2.19
CA THR A 145 4.70 -25.23 -2.72
C THR A 145 4.13 -23.81 -2.65
N GLN A 146 4.39 -23.07 -1.56
CA GLN A 146 3.89 -21.69 -1.40
C GLN A 146 4.63 -20.72 -2.33
N VAL A 147 5.94 -20.91 -2.52
CA VAL A 147 6.77 -20.11 -3.42
C VAL A 147 6.28 -20.16 -4.85
N LYS A 148 5.92 -21.35 -5.34
CA LYS A 148 5.37 -21.51 -6.69
C LYS A 148 4.08 -20.69 -6.86
N ARG A 149 3.18 -20.73 -5.88
CA ARG A 149 1.93 -19.93 -5.90
C ARG A 149 2.21 -18.43 -5.90
N LEU A 150 3.26 -18.01 -5.18
CA LEU A 150 3.66 -16.61 -5.05
C LEU A 150 4.28 -16.09 -6.36
N ILE A 151 5.13 -16.88 -7.01
CA ILE A 151 5.68 -16.60 -8.35
C ILE A 151 4.58 -16.57 -9.42
N ASP A 152 3.68 -17.55 -9.42
CA ASP A 152 2.57 -17.61 -10.38
C ASP A 152 1.62 -16.40 -10.24
N GLY A 153 1.40 -15.95 -9.00
CA GLY A 153 0.65 -14.72 -8.69
C GLY A 153 1.30 -13.47 -9.29
N MET A 154 2.63 -13.34 -9.18
CA MET A 154 3.37 -12.20 -9.75
C MET A 154 3.35 -12.21 -11.30
N ASN A 155 3.62 -13.36 -11.91
CA ASN A 155 3.68 -13.50 -13.37
C ASN A 155 2.33 -13.26 -14.08
N SER A 156 1.21 -13.49 -13.39
CA SER A 156 -0.12 -13.18 -13.92
C SER A 156 -0.32 -11.69 -14.23
N ARG A 157 0.50 -10.80 -13.65
CA ARG A 157 0.37 -9.34 -13.78
C ARG A 157 1.24 -8.72 -14.87
N GLU A 158 2.38 -9.31 -15.23
CA GLU A 158 3.18 -8.85 -16.39
C GLU A 158 2.38 -8.87 -17.70
N ARG A 159 1.38 -9.76 -17.80
CA ARG A 159 0.45 -9.82 -18.95
C ARG A 159 -0.71 -8.83 -18.87
N SER A 160 -0.89 -8.14 -17.75
CA SER A 160 -2.03 -7.26 -17.46
C SER A 160 -1.64 -5.79 -17.31
N SER A 161 -0.34 -5.46 -17.30
CA SER A 161 0.14 -4.07 -17.19
C SER A 161 0.09 -3.31 -18.54
N SER A 162 -1.09 -3.25 -19.16
CA SER A 162 -1.39 -2.13 -20.05
C SER A 162 -1.77 -0.95 -19.15
N GLY A 163 -0.82 -0.03 -18.97
CA GLY A 163 -0.88 1.10 -18.03
C GLY A 163 -2.06 2.04 -18.23
N GLY A 164 -3.19 1.72 -17.60
CA GLY A 164 -4.32 2.61 -17.41
C GLY A 164 -4.62 2.74 -15.94
N ARG A 165 -4.47 3.95 -15.39
CA ARG A 165 -4.92 4.31 -14.03
C ARG A 165 -6.41 3.97 -13.92
N ALA A 166 -6.76 2.95 -13.14
CA ALA A 166 -8.16 2.64 -12.90
C ALA A 166 -8.84 3.85 -12.23
N PRO A 167 -9.94 4.38 -12.78
CA PRO A 167 -10.62 5.52 -12.18
C PRO A 167 -11.16 5.12 -10.81
N ALA A 168 -10.80 5.87 -9.77
CA ALA A 168 -11.42 5.73 -8.46
C ALA A 168 -12.89 6.19 -8.56
N SER A 169 -13.83 5.28 -8.36
CA SER A 169 -15.25 5.62 -8.29
C SER A 169 -15.58 6.17 -6.90
N LEU A 170 -16.05 7.42 -6.83
CA LEU A 170 -16.47 8.06 -5.59
C LEU A 170 -18.00 8.20 -5.61
N HIS A 171 -18.68 7.49 -4.72
CA HIS A 171 -20.14 7.52 -4.64
C HIS A 171 -20.60 8.54 -3.59
N ASN A 172 -21.10 9.70 -4.04
CA ASN A 172 -21.84 10.64 -3.19
C ASN A 172 -23.34 10.49 -3.46
N ALA A 173 -24.17 10.43 -2.41
CA ALA A 173 -25.63 10.29 -2.54
C ALA A 173 -26.40 11.63 -2.44
N SER A 174 -25.72 12.77 -2.50
CA SER A 174 -26.39 14.09 -2.53
C SER A 174 -26.46 14.66 -3.95
N THR A 175 -27.52 15.42 -4.24
CA THR A 175 -27.65 16.23 -5.45
C THR A 175 -26.82 17.51 -5.37
N GLY A 176 -25.96 17.78 -6.36
CA GLY A 176 -25.18 19.03 -6.47
C GLY A 176 -23.83 18.84 -7.16
N SER A 177 -23.23 19.94 -7.65
CA SER A 177 -21.88 19.94 -8.23
C SER A 177 -20.81 19.73 -7.15
N GLN A 178 -19.82 18.88 -7.42
CA GLN A 178 -18.66 18.68 -6.56
C GLN A 178 -17.41 19.22 -7.21
N TYR A 179 -16.63 19.96 -6.43
CA TYR A 179 -15.35 20.50 -6.85
C TYR A 179 -14.28 19.92 -5.94
N VAL A 180 -13.43 19.05 -6.48
CA VAL A 180 -12.39 18.36 -5.71
C VAL A 180 -11.01 18.82 -6.18
N HIS A 181 -10.18 19.32 -5.24
CA HIS A 181 -8.77 19.61 -5.49
C HIS A 181 -7.91 18.73 -4.59
N SER A 182 -7.19 17.79 -5.19
CA SER A 182 -6.31 16.83 -4.49
C SER A 182 -4.82 17.19 -4.59
N GLY A 183 -4.50 18.41 -5.04
CA GLY A 183 -3.14 18.91 -5.24
C GLY A 183 -2.75 20.00 -4.25
N HIS A 184 -1.63 20.69 -4.52
CA HIS A 184 -1.21 21.88 -3.78
C HIS A 184 -1.60 23.13 -4.56
N GLY A 185 -2.17 24.14 -3.88
CA GLY A 185 -2.60 25.39 -4.47
C GLY A 185 -4.02 25.78 -4.05
N ASN A 186 -4.50 26.90 -4.60
CA ASN A 186 -5.84 27.40 -4.32
C ASN A 186 -6.86 26.78 -5.28
N GLN A 187 -7.97 26.31 -4.73
CA GLN A 187 -9.15 25.93 -5.51
C GLN A 187 -10.14 27.07 -5.52
N ASN A 188 -10.11 27.87 -6.58
CA ASN A 188 -11.13 28.90 -6.80
C ASN A 188 -12.36 28.23 -7.44
N ILE A 189 -13.57 28.55 -6.99
CA ILE A 189 -14.81 27.99 -7.52
C ILE A 189 -15.84 29.12 -7.62
N VAL A 190 -16.33 29.38 -8.84
CA VAL A 190 -17.47 30.27 -9.06
C VAL A 190 -18.74 29.46 -9.31
N THR A 191 -19.77 29.68 -8.48
CA THR A 191 -21.02 28.91 -8.51
C THR A 191 -22.20 29.62 -9.16
N LYS A 192 -22.07 30.90 -9.53
CA LYS A 192 -23.19 31.75 -10.01
C LYS A 192 -22.83 32.72 -11.15
N GLY A 193 -21.97 32.30 -12.10
CA GLY A 193 -21.77 33.03 -13.37
C GLY A 193 -20.76 34.19 -13.36
N GLY A 194 -19.91 34.31 -12.33
CA GLY A 194 -18.78 35.25 -12.31
C GLY A 194 -17.55 34.75 -13.08
N ILE A 195 -16.59 35.64 -13.32
CA ILE A 195 -15.30 35.31 -13.94
C ILE A 195 -14.36 34.74 -12.87
N GLN A 196 -13.82 33.55 -13.12
CA GLN A 196 -12.78 32.96 -12.28
C GLN A 196 -11.42 33.14 -12.95
N ILE A 197 -10.46 33.75 -12.23
CA ILE A 197 -9.07 33.87 -12.67
C ILE A 197 -8.24 32.85 -11.89
N ASN A 198 -7.58 31.93 -12.60
CA ASN A 198 -6.71 30.89 -12.01
C ASN A 198 -5.25 31.15 -12.41
N GLY A 199 -4.32 31.08 -11.44
CA GLY A 199 -2.88 31.23 -11.67
C GLY A 199 -2.19 32.18 -10.68
N THR A 200 -0.87 32.28 -10.76
CA THR A 200 -0.05 33.23 -9.97
C THR A 200 0.08 34.54 -10.73
N SER A 201 -0.50 35.63 -10.22
CA SER A 201 -0.38 36.96 -10.83
C SER A 201 0.70 37.80 -10.13
N ALA A 202 1.65 38.35 -10.89
CA ALA A 202 2.67 39.28 -10.38
C ALA A 202 2.35 40.76 -10.70
N GLY A 203 1.18 41.05 -11.28
CA GLY A 203 0.78 42.40 -11.69
C GLY A 203 -0.59 42.81 -11.15
N PRO A 204 -0.86 44.13 -11.05
CA PRO A 204 -2.14 44.65 -10.57
C PRO A 204 -3.29 44.36 -11.55
N PHE A 205 -4.47 44.09 -11.01
CA PHE A 205 -5.72 43.99 -11.78
C PHE A 205 -6.43 45.35 -11.80
N TYR A 206 -6.74 45.83 -12.99
CA TYR A 206 -7.54 47.04 -13.18
C TYR A 206 -8.95 46.64 -13.62
N PHE A 207 -9.93 46.82 -12.74
CA PHE A 207 -11.34 46.70 -13.10
C PHE A 207 -11.83 48.08 -13.54
N GLY A 208 -12.18 48.21 -14.82
CA GLY A 208 -12.79 49.44 -15.32
C GLY A 208 -14.11 49.70 -14.60
N ARG A 209 -14.37 50.95 -14.21
CA ARG A 209 -15.70 51.35 -13.73
C ARG A 209 -16.69 51.18 -14.89
N PHE A 210 -17.75 50.41 -14.65
CA PHE A 210 -18.94 50.49 -15.50
C PHE A 210 -19.62 51.83 -15.20
N SER A 211 -19.89 52.62 -16.23
CA SER A 211 -20.81 53.75 -16.13
C SER A 211 -22.22 53.19 -15.98
N ASP A 212 -22.97 53.72 -15.01
CA ASP A 212 -24.36 53.35 -14.72
C ASP A 212 -25.29 53.50 -15.94
#